data_AF-A0A7C2Q5C9-F1
#
_entry.id   AF-A0A7C2Q5C9-F1
#
_cell.length_a   1.000
_cell.length_b   1.000
_cell.length_c   1.000
_cell.angle_alpha   90.00
_cell.angle_beta   90.00
_cell.angle_gamma   90.00
#
_symmetry.space_group_name_H-M   'P 1'
#
loop_
_entity.id
_entity.type
_entity.pdbx_description
1 polymer ?
#
loop_
_entity_poly.entity_id
_entity_poly.type
_entity_poly.pdbx_seq_one_letter_code
_entity_poly.pdbx_strand_id
1 'polypeptide(L)' 'MTHMKYEPKFGTVSPDNIDKLIRKIGKSLFLDDEVASALIYKEWEMVELLFEKHKKVKAVHKHLLLEIDGHYRGIVCSN' A
#
# COMPACT_ATOMS: atom_id res chain seq x y z
N MET A 1 18.06 -22.65 2.93
CA MET A 1 17.35 -21.37 3.08
C MET A 1 16.30 -21.30 1.99
N THR A 2 15.06 -21.64 2.34
CA THR A 2 13.91 -21.59 1.43
C THR A 2 13.70 -20.13 1.04
N HIS A 3 14.04 -19.79 -0.20
CA HIS A 3 13.51 -18.60 -0.84
C HIS A 3 11.99 -18.74 -0.79
N MET A 4 11.33 -18.06 0.15
CA MET A 4 9.90 -17.83 0.06
C MET A 4 9.71 -16.97 -1.18
N LYS A 5 9.53 -17.63 -2.33
CA LYS A 5 8.96 -17.01 -3.52
C LYS A 5 7.56 -16.61 -3.08
N TYR A 6 7.39 -15.35 -2.72
CA TYR A 6 6.07 -14.80 -2.52
C TYR A 6 5.42 -14.82 -3.91
N GLU A 7 4.63 -15.85 -4.20
CA GLU A 7 3.76 -15.86 -5.37
C GLU A 7 2.65 -14.88 -5.07
N PRO A 8 2.60 -13.70 -5.71
CA PRO A 8 1.55 -12.73 -5.44
C PRO A 8 0.24 -13.42 -5.75
N LYS A 9 -0.66 -13.53 -4.77
CA LYS A 9 -2.01 -14.04 -5.01
C LYS A 9 -2.78 -12.92 -5.68
N PHE A 10 -2.51 -12.72 -6.98
CA PHE A 10 -3.14 -11.77 -7.91
C PHE A 10 -4.69 -11.83 -7.98
N GLY A 11 -5.38 -12.54 -7.07
CA GLY A 11 -6.83 -12.66 -6.99
C GLY A 11 -7.46 -12.32 -5.64
N THR A 12 -6.71 -11.86 -4.61
CA THR A 12 -7.31 -11.54 -3.29
C THR A 12 -7.90 -10.12 -3.21
N VAL A 13 -7.42 -9.18 -4.01
CA VAL A 13 -7.89 -7.78 -4.00
C VAL A 13 -8.49 -7.43 -5.36
N SER A 14 -9.76 -6.98 -5.35
CA SER A 14 -10.44 -6.53 -6.56
C SER A 14 -9.72 -5.33 -7.20
N PRO A 15 -9.57 -5.29 -8.54
CA PRO A 15 -8.98 -4.15 -9.26
C PRO A 15 -9.64 -2.80 -8.90
N ASP A 16 -10.97 -2.78 -8.73
CA ASP A 16 -11.70 -1.57 -8.31
C ASP A 16 -11.26 -1.06 -6.94
N ASN A 17 -10.87 -1.96 -6.04
CA ASN A 17 -10.37 -1.59 -4.72
C ASN A 17 -8.94 -1.05 -4.79
N ILE A 18 -8.13 -1.56 -5.71
CA ILE A 18 -6.77 -1.09 -5.99
C ILE A 18 -6.83 0.32 -6.57
N ASP A 19 -7.64 0.56 -7.61
CA ASP A 19 -7.81 1.89 -8.22
C ASP A 19 -8.31 2.93 -7.20
N LYS A 20 -9.25 2.55 -6.34
CA LYS A 20 -9.71 3.42 -5.25
C LYS A 20 -8.61 3.70 -4.22
N LEU A 21 -7.74 2.73 -3.96
CA LEU A 21 -6.62 2.90 -3.04
C LEU A 21 -5.55 3.83 -3.65
N ILE A 22 -5.18 3.62 -4.91
CA ILE A 22 -4.25 4.47 -5.67
C ILE A 22 -4.70 5.93 -5.58
N ARG A 23 -5.94 6.22 -5.99
CA ARG A 23 -6.47 7.60 -5.96
C ARG A 23 -6.51 8.21 -4.57
N LYS A 24 -6.69 7.41 -3.52
CA LYS A 24 -6.72 7.90 -2.13
C LYS A 24 -5.33 8.18 -1.59
N ILE A 25 -4.37 7.31 -1.87
CA ILE A 25 -2.96 7.50 -1.53
C ILE A 25 -2.40 8.71 -2.28
N GLY A 26 -2.62 8.79 -3.60
CA GLY A 26 -2.22 9.93 -4.43
C GLY A 26 -2.73 11.25 -3.86
N LYS A 27 -4.01 11.32 -3.48
CA LYS A 27 -4.58 12.51 -2.83
C LYS A 27 -3.99 12.84 -1.46
N SER A 28 -3.64 11.82 -0.66
CA SER A 28 -3.16 12.03 0.71
C SER A 28 -1.68 12.39 0.76
N LEU A 29 -0.90 11.92 -0.21
CA LEU A 29 0.54 12.16 -0.33
C LEU A 29 0.87 13.22 -1.41
N PHE A 30 -0.15 13.81 -2.04
CA PHE A 30 0.00 14.75 -3.16
C PHE A 30 0.85 14.18 -4.31
N LEU A 31 0.65 12.90 -4.62
CA LEU A 31 1.30 12.19 -5.73
C LEU A 31 0.33 12.08 -6.91
N ASP A 32 0.89 12.06 -8.12
CA ASP A 32 0.15 11.65 -9.32
C ASP A 32 -0.19 10.14 -9.28
N ASP A 33 -1.14 9.73 -10.13
CA ASP A 33 -1.67 8.37 -10.15
C ASP A 33 -0.59 7.35 -10.54
N GLU A 34 0.38 7.71 -11.39
CA GLU A 34 1.48 6.83 -11.78
C GLU A 34 2.40 6.55 -10.58
N VAL A 35 2.86 7.58 -9.88
CA VAL A 35 3.71 7.44 -8.70
C VAL A 35 2.98 6.74 -7.56
N ALA A 36 1.70 7.05 -7.34
CA ALA A 36 0.88 6.37 -6.33
C ALA A 36 0.68 4.88 -6.67
N SER A 37 0.49 4.54 -7.95
CA SER A 37 0.39 3.15 -8.39
C SER A 37 1.70 2.40 -8.18
N ALA A 38 2.83 3.00 -8.54
CA ALA A 38 4.15 2.43 -8.33
C ALA A 38 4.44 2.16 -6.85
N LEU A 39 4.04 3.08 -5.96
CA LEU A 39 4.15 2.89 -4.52
C LEU A 39 3.32 1.71 -4.02
N ILE A 40 2.07 1.58 -4.47
CA ILE A 40 1.19 0.47 -4.08
C ILE A 40 1.73 -0.88 -4.57
N TYR A 41 2.24 -0.96 -5.80
CA TYR A 41 2.82 -2.19 -6.32
C TYR A 41 4.18 -2.51 -5.68
N LYS A 42 4.95 -1.50 -5.28
CA LYS A 42 6.18 -1.69 -4.51
C LYS A 42 5.89 -2.30 -3.14
N GLU A 43 4.84 -1.82 -2.47
CA GLU A 43 4.44 -2.27 -1.14
C GLU A 43 3.31 -3.34 -1.20
N TRP A 44 3.26 -4.13 -2.28
CA TRP A 44 2.13 -5.02 -2.58
C TRP A 44 1.84 -6.04 -1.47
N GLU A 45 2.88 -6.64 -0.89
CA GLU A 45 2.74 -7.61 0.22
C GLU A 45 2.00 -6.98 1.41
N MET A 46 2.32 -5.72 1.75
CA MET A 46 1.66 -4.99 2.83
C MET A 46 0.21 -4.67 2.47
N VAL A 47 -0.04 -4.28 1.22
CA VAL A 47 -1.39 -3.98 0.72
C VAL A 47 -2.27 -5.22 0.81
N GLU A 48 -1.79 -6.39 0.36
CA GLU A 48 -2.51 -7.66 0.48
C GLU A 48 -2.83 -8.00 1.93
N LEU A 49 -1.85 -7.96 2.84
CA LEU A 49 -2.06 -8.23 4.27
C LEU A 49 -3.11 -7.30 4.89
N LEU A 50 -3.08 -6.01 4.54
CA LEU A 50 -4.07 -5.04 5.02
C LEU A 50 -5.47 -5.33 4.44
N PHE A 51 -5.57 -5.77 3.18
CA PHE A 51 -6.84 -6.17 2.59
C PHE A 51 -7.38 -7.47 3.21
N GLU A 52 -6.52 -8.44 3.50
CA GLU A 52 -6.92 -9.66 4.22
C GLU A 52 -7.47 -9.33 5.62
N LYS A 53 -6.81 -8.42 6.34
CA LYS A 53 -7.17 -8.03 7.70
C LYS A 53 -8.40 -7.12 7.79
N HIS A 54 -8.50 -6.11 6.93
CA HIS A 54 -9.49 -5.05 7.05
C HIS A 54 -10.63 -5.13 6.05
N LYS A 55 -10.44 -5.80 4.89
CA LYS A 55 -11.40 -5.99 3.78
C LYS A 55 -12.05 -4.71 3.21
N LYS A 56 -11.75 -3.53 3.76
CA LYS A 56 -12.34 -2.23 3.42
C LYS A 56 -11.24 -1.25 3.02
N VAL A 57 -11.36 -0.69 1.81
CA VAL A 57 -10.38 0.26 1.24
C VAL A 57 -10.07 1.45 2.16
N LYS A 58 -11.07 2.01 2.87
CA LYS A 58 -10.83 3.14 3.80
C LYS A 58 -9.89 2.76 4.95
N ALA A 59 -10.02 1.55 5.48
CA ALA A 59 -9.19 1.07 6.58
C ALA A 59 -7.79 0.72 6.07
N VAL A 60 -7.69 0.03 4.93
CA VAL A 60 -6.41 -0.23 4.25
C VAL A 60 -5.67 1.08 3.99
N HIS A 61 -6.32 2.07 3.41
CA HIS A 61 -5.75 3.40 3.17
C HIS A 61 -5.18 4.04 4.45
N LYS A 62 -5.95 4.05 5.54
CA LYS A 62 -5.50 4.64 6.81
C LYS A 62 -4.27 3.92 7.36
N HIS A 63 -4.27 2.59 7.35
CA HIS A 63 -3.15 1.80 7.87
C HIS A 63 -1.93 1.89 6.97
N LEU A 64 -2.11 1.79 5.65
CA LEU A 64 -1.02 1.91 4.68
C LEU A 64 -0.34 3.28 4.78
N LEU A 65 -1.10 4.36 4.98
CA LEU A 65 -0.50 5.68 5.23
C LEU A 65 0.34 5.72 6.50
N LEU A 66 -0.09 5.07 7.59
CA LEU A 66 0.70 5.02 8.83
C LEU A 66 1.98 4.20 8.64
N GLU A 67 1.91 3.10 7.89
CA GLU A 67 3.07 2.27 7.58
C GLU A 67 4.07 3.00 6.66
N ILE A 68 3.57 3.71 5.64
CA ILE A 68 4.40 4.57 4.76
C ILE A 68 5.00 5.73 5.58
N ASP A 69 4.20 6.42 6.39
CA ASP A 69 4.70 7.49 7.25
C ASP A 69 5.79 6.97 8.19
N GLY A 70 5.61 5.80 8.81
CA GLY A 70 6.62 5.15 9.65
C GLY A 70 7.90 4.75 8.90
N HIS A 71 7.75 4.11 7.73
CA HIS A 71 8.89 3.66 6.92
C HIS A 71 9.71 4.83 6.33
N TYR A 72 9.05 5.91 5.92
CA TYR A 72 9.68 7.00 5.21
C TYR A 72 9.97 8.24 6.09
N ARG A 73 9.30 8.44 7.24
CA ARG A 73 9.67 9.50 8.23
C ARG A 73 10.82 9.14 9.15
N GLY A 74 11.20 7.86 9.26
CA GLY A 74 12.45 7.46 9.94
C GLY A 74 13.72 8.10 9.35
N ILE A 75 13.61 8.78 8.21
CA ILE A 75 14.71 9.48 7.53
C ILE A 75 14.71 10.99 7.81
N VAL A 76 13.60 11.59 8.28
CA VAL A 76 13.45 13.07 8.35
C VAL A 76 13.32 13.62 9.77
N CYS A 77 13.12 12.78 10.79
CA CYS A 77 13.06 13.22 12.19
C CYS A 77 14.29 12.81 13.03
N SER A 78 15.48 12.93 12.44
CA SER A 78 16.75 13.10 13.17
C SER A 78 17.36 14.44 12.74
N ASN A 79 16.82 15.53 13.28
CA ASN A 79 17.50 16.82 13.37
C ASN A 79 16.87 17.64 14.49
#